data_AF-A0A0J9E4K9-F1
#
_entry.id   AF-A0A0J9E4K9-F1
#
_cell.length_a   1.000
_cell.length_b   1.000
_cell.length_c   1.000
_cell.angle_alpha   90.00
_cell.angle_beta   90.00
_cell.angle_gamma   90.00
#
_symmetry.space_group_name_H-M   'P 1'
#
loop_
_entity.id
_entity.type
_entity.pdbx_description
1 polymer ?
#
loop_
_entity_poly.entity_id
_entity_poly.type
_entity_poly.pdbx_seq_one_letter_code
_entity_poly.pdbx_strand_id
1 'polypeptide(L)'
;MYDSEFRELLDDISYCFITGDIQSWRNRIIAPFSLVTKHGAEILETEDALRENFGLYRQACTIMGLDEVYREPVSLEACPDGTWLGTYTTHLLAKGKRATAPYTATGLLHLREGRFLMSAILNARGHHEWTGSNIDHETS
;
A
#
# COMPACT_ATOMS: atom_id res chain seq x y z
N MET A 1 -18.74 -2.55 12.26
CA MET A 1 -18.93 -1.08 12.34
C MET A 1 -17.58 -0.45 12.65
N TYR A 2 -16.66 -0.52 11.68
CA TYR A 2 -15.35 0.15 11.69
C TYR A 2 -15.00 0.67 10.28
N ASP A 3 -16.04 0.91 9.47
CA ASP A 3 -15.90 1.24 8.05
C ASP A 3 -15.33 2.66 7.87
N SER A 4 -15.62 3.57 8.80
CA SER A 4 -15.03 4.90 8.89
C SER A 4 -13.53 4.84 9.15
N GLU A 5 -13.10 4.08 10.15
CA GLU A 5 -11.71 3.94 10.56
C GLU A 5 -10.89 3.25 9.48
N PHE A 6 -11.52 2.30 8.76
CA PHE A 6 -10.89 1.67 7.62
C PHE A 6 -10.75 2.64 6.45
N ARG A 7 -11.76 3.46 6.17
CA ARG A 7 -11.66 4.52 5.15
C ARG A 7 -10.58 5.54 5.50
N GLU A 8 -10.49 5.97 6.76
CA GLU A 8 -9.42 6.86 7.23
C GLU A 8 -8.03 6.25 7.05
N LEU A 9 -7.86 4.95 7.33
CA LEU A 9 -6.62 4.25 7.02
C LEU A 9 -6.31 4.35 5.52
N LEU A 10 -7.27 4.02 4.66
CA LEU A 10 -7.09 4.03 3.21
C LEU A 10 -6.75 5.42 2.66
N ASP A 11 -7.38 6.46 3.18
CA ASP A 11 -7.12 7.85 2.79
C ASP A 11 -5.71 8.28 3.22
N ASP A 12 -5.31 8.00 4.47
CA ASP A 12 -3.98 8.33 4.98
C ASP A 12 -2.85 7.67 4.16
N ILE A 13 -2.98 6.37 3.88
CA ILE A 13 -1.99 5.63 3.11
C ILE A 13 -2.01 5.98 1.62
N SER A 14 -3.01 6.71 1.15
CA SER A 14 -3.10 7.20 -0.23
C SER A 14 -2.45 8.57 -0.35
N TYR A 15 -2.80 9.47 0.57
CA TYR A 15 -2.30 10.83 0.59
C TYR A 15 -0.79 10.91 0.79
N CYS A 16 -0.21 10.04 1.64
CA CYS A 16 1.22 10.06 1.96
C CYS A 16 2.12 9.90 0.73
N PHE A 17 1.75 9.07 -0.26
CA PHE A 17 2.57 8.86 -1.46
C PHE A 17 2.56 10.08 -2.39
N ILE A 18 1.45 10.81 -2.45
CA ILE A 18 1.36 12.04 -3.25
C ILE A 18 2.11 13.18 -2.58
N THR A 19 1.93 13.39 -1.27
CA THR A 19 2.60 14.47 -0.54
C THR A 19 4.05 14.19 -0.19
N GLY A 20 4.46 12.92 -0.16
CA GLY A 20 5.77 12.52 0.35
C GLY A 20 5.87 12.53 1.87
N ASP A 21 4.73 12.60 2.57
CA ASP A 21 4.69 12.55 4.02
C ASP A 21 4.88 11.12 4.54
N ILE A 22 6.15 10.74 4.69
CA ILE A 22 6.52 9.45 5.25
C ILE A 22 6.07 9.24 6.70
N GLN A 23 5.90 10.31 7.49
CA GLN A 23 5.47 10.16 8.89
C GLN A 23 4.02 9.72 8.96
N SER A 24 3.15 10.26 8.10
CA SER A 24 1.77 9.78 7.95
C SER A 24 1.71 8.31 7.55
N TRP A 25 2.55 7.86 6.61
CA TRP A 25 2.68 6.44 6.28
C TRP A 25 3.13 5.62 7.49
N ARG A 26 4.19 6.06 8.17
CA ARG A 26 4.78 5.34 9.30
C ARG A 26 3.81 5.15 10.47
N ASN A 27 2.98 6.15 10.73
CA ASN A 27 1.96 6.15 11.77
C ASN A 27 0.84 5.13 11.51
N ARG A 28 0.74 4.59 10.29
CA ARG A 28 -0.23 3.56 9.92
C ARG A 28 0.39 2.16 9.81
N ILE A 29 1.68 2.00 10.08
CA ILE A 29 2.42 0.75 9.85
C ILE A 29 2.97 0.14 11.13
N ILE A 30 2.82 -1.17 11.26
CA ILE A 30 3.45 -2.00 12.29
C ILE A 30 4.64 -2.73 11.66
N ALA A 31 5.82 -2.56 12.26
CA ALA A 31 7.01 -3.33 11.89
C ALA A 31 7.11 -4.61 12.74
N PRO A 32 7.65 -5.72 12.19
CA PRO A 32 8.04 -5.89 10.79
C PRO A 32 6.82 -5.86 9.86
N PHE A 33 6.97 -5.19 8.71
CA PHE A 33 5.88 -5.01 7.74
C PHE A 33 6.08 -5.91 6.53
N SER A 34 5.07 -6.69 6.15
CA SER A 34 5.18 -7.64 5.04
C SER A 34 4.45 -7.18 3.78
N LEU A 35 5.15 -7.17 2.65
CA LEU A 35 4.58 -6.96 1.33
C LEU A 35 4.60 -8.29 0.58
N VAL A 36 3.44 -8.94 0.47
CA VAL A 36 3.31 -10.19 -0.28
C VAL A 36 2.96 -9.87 -1.72
N THR A 37 3.95 -10.01 -2.60
CA THR A 37 3.84 -9.79 -4.05
C THR A 37 3.77 -11.11 -4.79
N LYS A 38 3.56 -11.07 -6.11
CA LYS A 38 3.66 -12.27 -6.96
C LYS A 38 5.06 -12.93 -6.95
N HIS A 39 6.09 -12.17 -6.58
CA HIS A 39 7.47 -12.64 -6.52
C HIS A 39 7.86 -13.19 -5.14
N GLY A 40 6.94 -13.14 -4.18
CA GLY A 40 7.18 -13.56 -2.79
C GLY A 40 6.91 -12.45 -1.79
N ALA A 41 7.14 -12.79 -0.52
CA ALA A 41 7.01 -11.86 0.59
C ALA A 41 8.31 -11.09 0.80
N GLU A 42 8.22 -9.77 0.75
CA GLU A 42 9.27 -8.85 1.21
C GLU A 42 8.94 -8.43 2.64
N ILE A 43 9.92 -8.47 3.54
CA ILE A 43 9.76 -8.09 4.95
C ILE A 43 10.60 -6.85 5.23
N LEU A 44 9.94 -5.78 5.60
CA LEU A 44 10.56 -4.51 6.00
C LEU A 44 10.68 -4.49 7.52
N GLU A 45 11.82 -4.95 8.02
CA GLU A 45 12.07 -5.12 9.46
C GLU A 45 12.48 -3.82 10.17
N THR A 46 13.17 -2.93 9.45
CA THR A 46 13.77 -1.73 10.01
C THR A 46 13.07 -0.46 9.52
N GLU A 47 13.23 0.61 10.29
CA GLU A 47 12.81 1.95 9.88
C GLU A 47 13.46 2.36 8.55
N ASP A 48 14.74 2.04 8.35
CA ASP A 48 15.45 2.36 7.12
C ASP A 48 14.88 1.60 5.92
N ALA A 49 14.54 0.31 6.08
CA ALA A 49 13.90 -0.48 5.03
C ALA A 49 12.51 0.07 4.67
N LEU A 50 11.73 0.51 5.67
CA LEU A 50 10.45 1.20 5.44
C LEU A 50 10.64 2.50 4.66
N ARG A 51 11.68 3.28 4.99
CA ARG A 51 12.02 4.55 4.31
C ARG A 51 12.44 4.32 2.86
N GLU A 52 13.30 3.35 2.62
CA GLU A 52 13.76 2.99 1.29
C GLU A 52 12.59 2.56 0.42
N ASN A 53 11.77 1.62 0.89
CA ASN A 53 10.61 1.16 0.14
C ASN A 53 9.61 2.30 -0.11
N PHE A 54 9.33 3.16 0.86
CA PHE A 54 8.49 4.35 0.64
C PHE A 54 9.07 5.26 -0.46
N GLY A 55 10.39 5.47 -0.46
CA GLY A 55 11.11 6.20 -1.50
C GLY A 55 10.92 5.61 -2.90
N LEU A 56 10.96 4.28 -3.02
CA LEU A 56 10.75 3.58 -4.29
C LEU A 56 9.32 3.76 -4.81
N TYR A 57 8.30 3.65 -3.95
CA TYR A 57 6.91 3.93 -4.32
C TYR A 57 6.71 5.39 -4.74
N ARG A 58 7.35 6.34 -4.04
CA ARG A 58 7.36 7.77 -4.40
C ARG A 58 8.00 8.03 -5.76
N GLN A 59 9.11 7.36 -6.05
CA GLN A 59 9.77 7.45 -7.34
C GLN A 59 8.87 6.89 -8.45
N ALA A 60 8.20 5.76 -8.21
CA ALA A 60 7.23 5.21 -9.15
C ALA A 60 6.07 6.19 -9.42
N CYS A 61 5.51 6.81 -8.38
CA CYS A 61 4.48 7.85 -8.54
C CYS A 61 4.96 9.00 -9.44
N THR A 62 6.20 9.45 -9.25
CA THR A 62 6.81 10.51 -10.07
C THR A 62 6.99 10.08 -11.52
N ILE A 63 7.53 8.89 -11.77
CA ILE A 63 7.78 8.34 -13.12
C ILE A 63 6.47 8.21 -13.90
N MET A 64 5.42 7.72 -13.24
CA MET A 64 4.09 7.55 -13.84
C MET A 64 3.32 8.87 -13.97
N GLY A 65 3.83 9.96 -13.39
CA GLY A 65 3.14 11.25 -13.34
C GLY A 65 1.84 11.21 -12.55
N LEU A 66 1.76 10.37 -11.50
CA LEU A 66 0.58 10.28 -10.65
C LEU A 66 0.38 11.57 -9.85
N ASP A 67 -0.84 12.08 -9.88
CA ASP A 67 -1.29 13.18 -9.02
C ASP A 67 -2.31 12.73 -7.97
N GLU A 68 -2.85 11.52 -8.12
CA GLU A 68 -3.78 10.95 -7.17
C GLU A 68 -3.61 9.42 -7.07
N VAL A 69 -3.52 8.94 -5.83
CA VAL A 69 -3.74 7.54 -5.49
C VAL A 69 -5.06 7.49 -4.74
N TYR A 70 -5.97 6.63 -5.17
CA TYR A 70 -7.26 6.45 -4.53
C TYR A 70 -7.46 4.98 -4.18
N ARG A 71 -7.96 4.71 -2.97
CA ARG A 71 -8.23 3.34 -2.51
C ARG A 71 -9.70 3.22 -2.12
N GLU A 72 -10.43 2.41 -2.87
CA GLU A 72 -11.83 2.13 -2.64
C GLU A 72 -11.98 0.91 -1.71
N PRO A 73 -12.66 1.03 -0.55
CA PRO A 73 -12.89 -0.12 0.32
C PRO A 73 -13.82 -1.14 -0.34
N VAL A 74 -13.49 -2.42 -0.23
CA VAL A 74 -14.27 -3.54 -0.79
C VAL A 74 -14.90 -4.36 0.33
N SER A 75 -14.10 -4.82 1.30
CA SER A 75 -14.59 -5.56 2.46
C SER A 75 -13.70 -5.31 3.68
N LEU A 76 -14.28 -5.51 4.86
CA LEU A 76 -13.59 -5.45 6.14
C LEU A 76 -14.11 -6.59 7.03
N GLU A 77 -13.24 -7.54 7.34
CA GLU A 77 -13.60 -8.79 7.98
C GLU A 77 -12.79 -8.98 9.27
N ALA A 78 -13.46 -9.26 10.38
CA ALA A 78 -12.79 -9.56 11.64
C ALA A 78 -12.32 -11.02 11.65
N CYS A 79 -11.09 -11.25 12.09
CA CYS A 79 -10.53 -12.57 12.28
C CYS A 79 -10.69 -13.04 13.75
N PRO A 80 -10.78 -14.36 14.01
CA PRO A 80 -10.92 -14.89 15.37
C PRO A 80 -9.77 -14.54 16.32
N ASP A 81 -8.60 -14.20 15.79
CA ASP A 81 -7.41 -13.81 16.55
C ASP A 81 -7.38 -12.32 16.93
N GLY A 82 -8.45 -11.57 16.61
CA GLY A 82 -8.57 -10.14 16.88
C GLY A 82 -7.95 -9.23 15.81
N THR A 83 -7.34 -9.80 14.77
CA THR A 83 -6.92 -9.04 13.59
C THR A 83 -8.08 -8.82 12.62
N TRP A 84 -7.85 -8.04 11.57
CA TRP A 84 -8.83 -7.74 10.54
C TRP A 84 -8.21 -7.88 9.15
N LEU A 85 -9.01 -8.32 8.18
CA LEU A 85 -8.67 -8.29 6.77
C LEU A 85 -9.45 -7.15 6.10
N GLY A 86 -8.73 -6.16 5.61
CA GLY A 86 -9.31 -5.04 4.86
C GLY A 86 -8.96 -5.15 3.38
N THR A 87 -9.93 -5.48 2.53
CA THR A 87 -9.75 -5.53 1.08
C THR A 87 -10.14 -4.21 0.45
N TYR A 88 -9.32 -3.74 -0.48
CA TYR A 88 -9.54 -2.48 -1.20
C TYR A 88 -9.06 -2.56 -2.65
N THR A 89 -9.63 -1.73 -3.51
CA THR A 89 -9.18 -1.53 -4.89
C THR A 89 -8.34 -0.27 -4.97
N THR A 90 -7.12 -0.38 -5.48
CA THR A 90 -6.22 0.75 -5.70
C THR A 90 -6.38 1.29 -7.13
N HIS A 91 -6.60 2.59 -7.22
CA HIS A 91 -6.64 3.38 -8.44
C HIS A 91 -5.44 4.31 -8.48
N LEU A 92 -4.68 4.26 -9.56
CA LEU A 92 -3.55 5.15 -9.83
C LEU A 92 -3.97 6.13 -10.93
N LEU A 93 -3.99 7.42 -10.62
CA LEU A 93 -4.51 8.47 -11.48
C LEU A 93 -3.42 9.51 -11.80
N ALA A 94 -3.43 9.95 -13.05
CA ALA A 94 -2.61 11.04 -13.58
C ALA A 94 -3.53 11.98 -14.39
N LYS A 95 -3.69 13.22 -13.97
CA LYS A 95 -4.51 14.26 -14.61
C LYS A 95 -5.95 13.80 -14.85
N GLY A 96 -6.54 13.13 -13.85
CA GLY A 96 -7.89 12.60 -13.91
C GLY A 96 -8.08 11.37 -14.81
N LYS A 97 -6.99 10.78 -15.32
CA LYS A 97 -7.02 9.53 -16.10
C LYS A 97 -6.31 8.41 -15.34
N ARG A 98 -6.80 7.18 -15.49
CA ARG A 98 -6.12 6.01 -14.93
C ARG A 98 -4.78 5.79 -15.63
N ALA A 99 -3.70 5.75 -14.86
CA ALA A 99 -2.37 5.45 -15.35
C ALA A 99 -2.23 3.95 -15.67
N THR A 100 -2.90 3.09 -14.89
CA THR A 100 -2.94 1.64 -15.07
C THR A 100 -4.33 1.08 -14.76
N ALA A 101 -4.55 -0.21 -15.07
CA ALA A 101 -5.76 -0.90 -14.61
C ALA A 101 -5.79 -0.96 -13.07
N PRO A 102 -6.94 -0.68 -12.43
CA PRO A 102 -7.07 -0.84 -10.98
C PRO A 102 -6.77 -2.26 -10.54
N TYR A 103 -6.34 -2.43 -9.30
CA TYR A 103 -6.03 -3.74 -8.75
C TYR A 103 -6.43 -3.84 -7.29
N THR A 104 -6.76 -5.06 -6.87
CA THR A 104 -7.22 -5.35 -5.52
C THR A 104 -6.07 -5.84 -4.64
N ALA A 105 -6.01 -5.34 -3.41
CA ALA A 105 -5.09 -5.80 -2.38
C ALA A 105 -5.84 -5.97 -1.06
N THR A 106 -5.27 -6.76 -0.16
CA THR A 106 -5.84 -6.99 1.18
C THR A 106 -4.80 -6.66 2.24
N GLY A 107 -5.11 -5.74 3.15
CA GLY A 107 -4.28 -5.45 4.31
C GLY A 107 -4.60 -6.37 5.48
N LEU A 108 -3.58 -6.86 6.18
CA LEU A 108 -3.73 -7.40 7.53
C LEU A 108 -3.66 -6.24 8.52
N LEU A 109 -4.75 -6.00 9.24
CA LEU A 109 -4.95 -4.83 10.07
C LEU A 109 -5.08 -5.19 11.55
N HIS A 110 -4.65 -4.26 12.39
CA HIS A 110 -4.72 -4.30 13.84
C HIS A 110 -5.47 -3.06 14.30
N LEU A 111 -6.57 -3.25 15.04
CA LEU A 111 -7.28 -2.14 15.65
C LEU A 111 -6.61 -1.80 16.99
N ARG A 112 -6.05 -0.60 17.12
CA ARG A 112 -5.46 -0.08 18.36
C ARG A 112 -6.04 1.29 18.66
N GLU A 113 -6.61 1.45 19.85
CA GLU A 113 -7.16 2.73 20.32
C GLU A 113 -8.15 3.37 19.30
N GLY A 114 -8.97 2.54 18.66
CA GLY A 114 -9.95 2.99 17.66
C GLY A 114 -9.36 3.31 16.28
N ARG A 115 -8.09 2.99 16.02
CA ARG A 115 -7.43 3.23 14.73
C ARG A 115 -6.86 1.95 14.15
N PHE A 116 -7.06 1.74 12.85
CA PHE A 116 -6.37 0.67 12.16
C PHE A 116 -4.92 1.02 11.86
N LEU A 117 -4.06 0.05 12.13
CA LEU A 117 -2.67 -0.03 11.71
C LEU A 117 -2.48 -1.29 10.86
N MET A 118 -1.56 -1.27 9.93
CA MET A 118 -1.33 -2.35 8.97
C MET A 118 0.00 -3.04 9.24
N SER A 119 0.00 -4.37 9.26
CA SER A 119 1.23 -5.18 9.40
C SER A 119 1.61 -5.92 8.14
N ALA A 120 0.67 -6.10 7.20
CA ALA A 120 0.97 -6.69 5.90
C ALA A 120 0.03 -6.21 4.80
N ILE A 121 0.47 -6.30 3.55
CA ILE A 121 -0.35 -6.20 2.35
C ILE A 121 -0.19 -7.50 1.56
N LEU A 122 -1.31 -8.17 1.33
CA LEU A 122 -1.47 -9.32 0.45
C LEU A 122 -1.83 -8.84 -0.95
N ASN A 123 -1.31 -9.52 -1.97
CA ASN A 123 -1.42 -9.11 -3.37
C ASN A 123 -0.91 -7.68 -3.60
N ALA A 124 0.15 -7.32 -2.87
CA ALA A 124 0.85 -6.07 -3.11
C ALA A 124 1.41 -6.07 -4.53
N ARG A 125 1.16 -4.99 -5.27
CA ARG A 125 1.90 -4.70 -6.49
C ARG A 125 3.10 -3.85 -6.11
N GLY A 126 4.29 -4.42 -6.24
CA GLY A 126 5.55 -3.72 -5.96
C GLY A 126 5.75 -2.51 -6.88
N HIS A 127 6.63 -1.60 -6.48
CA HIS A 127 6.97 -0.40 -7.25
C HIS A 127 7.45 -0.72 -8.67
N HIS A 128 8.11 -1.88 -8.89
CA HIS A 128 8.49 -2.38 -10.21
C HIS A 128 7.29 -2.64 -11.15
N GLU A 129 6.15 -3.07 -10.60
CA GLU A 129 4.94 -3.31 -11.40
C GLU A 129 4.19 -2.01 -11.72
N TRP A 130 4.43 -0.95 -10.96
CA TRP A 130 3.82 0.36 -11.20
C TRP A 130 4.51 1.08 -12.36
N THR A 131 5.85 0.96 -12.44
CA THR A 131 6.64 1.60 -13.51
C THR A 131 6.62 0.85 -14.84
N GLY A 132 6.14 -0.40 -14.88
CA GLY A 132 6.10 -1.22 -16.09
C GLY A 132 7.48 -1.71 -16.57
N SER A 133 8.54 -1.55 -15.77
CA SER A 133 9.87 -2.04 -16.12
C SER A 133 9.99 -3.52 -15.77
N ASN A 134 9.59 -4.40 -16.70
CA ASN A 134 10.31 -5.67 -16.86
C ASN A 134 11.72 -5.30 -17.33
N ILE A 135 12.70 -5.24 -16.41
CA ILE A 135 14.08 -5.51 -16.84
C ILE A 135 14.14 -7.03 -16.91
N ASP A 136 13.74 -7.57 -18.05
CA ASP A 136 14.06 -8.93 -18.41
C ASP A 136 15.59 -9.00 -18.50
N HIS A 137 16.23 -9.57 -17.49
CA HIS A 137 17.59 -10.06 -17.63
C HIS A 137 17.54 -11.28 -18.56
N GLU A 138 17.44 -11.04 -19.85
CA GLU A 138 17.89 -11.99 -20.87
C GLU A 138 19.41 -12.09 -20.74
N THR A 139 19.89 -13.07 -19.97
CA THR A 139 21.26 -13.57 -20.09
C THR A 139 21.42 -14.18 -21.48
N SER A 140 22.19 -13.50 -22.32
CA SER A 140 22.93 -14.11 -23.44
C SER A 140 24.06 -14.99 -22.94
#